data_AF-A0A661E4T1-F1
#
_entry.id   AF-A0A661E4T1-F1
#
_cell.length_a   1.000
_cell.length_b   1.000
_cell.length_c   1.000
_cell.angle_alpha   90.00
_cell.angle_beta   90.00
_cell.angle_gamma   90.00
#
_symmetry.space_group_name_H-M   'P 1'
#
loop_
_entity.id
_entity.type
_entity.pdbx_description
1 polymer ?
#
loop_
_entity_poly.entity_id
_entity_poly.type
_entity_poly.pdbx_seq_one_letter_code
_entity_poly.pdbx_strand_id
1 'polypeptide(L)'
;MGKITITLLLILPALAGAQNYQGMSEADMRNMMQQAEKMQACMAGIDQSELENFEQRAYQMQAKVEGLCASGKRDAAQQEGIAFAREMSSNESIKKMQTCSKMMEGVMPGMPAMLQAPSSEGDNQHICD
;
A
#
# COMPACT_ATOMS: atom_id res chain seq x y z
N MET A 1 7.66 -32.45 46.05
CA MET A 1 6.48 -32.76 45.21
C MET A 1 5.34 -31.85 45.64
N GLY A 2 4.65 -31.22 44.69
CA GLY A 2 3.46 -30.42 44.95
C GLY A 2 3.72 -28.91 44.94
N LYS A 3 3.59 -28.30 43.76
CA LYS A 3 3.25 -26.87 43.50
C LYS A 3 3.36 -26.52 41.99
N ILE A 4 3.02 -27.44 41.08
CA ILE A 4 3.00 -27.17 39.61
C ILE A 4 1.66 -27.62 39.02
N THR A 5 0.56 -27.39 39.73
CA THR A 5 -0.77 -27.86 39.31
C THR A 5 -1.85 -26.79 39.44
N ILE A 6 -1.50 -25.49 39.42
CA ILE A 6 -2.49 -24.39 39.41
C ILE A 6 -2.01 -23.23 38.52
N THR A 7 -1.54 -23.52 37.30
CA THR A 7 -1.23 -22.44 36.31
C THR A 7 -1.58 -22.82 34.88
N LEU A 8 -2.28 -23.94 34.67
CA LEU A 8 -2.64 -24.48 33.35
C LEU A 8 -4.15 -24.30 33.02
N LEU A 9 -4.88 -23.44 33.75
CA LEU A 9 -6.34 -23.32 33.62
C LEU A 9 -6.84 -21.91 33.26
N LEU A 10 -5.94 -20.96 32.97
CA LEU A 10 -6.29 -19.55 32.71
C LEU A 10 -6.17 -19.12 31.24
N ILE A 11 -5.82 -20.01 30.31
CA ILE A 11 -5.59 -19.68 28.89
C ILE A 11 -6.80 -20.05 28.01
N LEU A 12 -7.96 -20.35 28.59
CA LEU A 12 -9.12 -20.91 27.86
C LEU A 12 -10.16 -19.93 27.26
N PRO A 13 -10.13 -18.58 27.39
CA PRO A 13 -11.09 -17.75 26.67
C PRO A 13 -10.54 -17.05 25.41
N ALA A 14 -9.32 -17.31 24.95
CA ALA A 14 -8.77 -16.66 23.75
C ALA A 14 -9.37 -17.18 22.41
N LEU A 15 -10.10 -18.28 22.42
CA LEU A 15 -10.72 -18.85 21.20
C LEU A 15 -12.11 -18.26 20.88
N ALA A 16 -12.66 -17.37 21.72
CA ALA A 16 -13.97 -16.76 21.48
C ALA A 16 -13.95 -15.61 20.44
N GLY A 17 -12.79 -15.25 19.90
CA GLY A 17 -12.62 -14.10 18.99
C GLY A 17 -12.48 -14.43 17.48
N ALA A 18 -12.51 -15.69 17.07
CA ALA A 18 -12.32 -16.07 15.65
C ALA A 18 -13.63 -16.38 14.88
N GLN A 19 -14.80 -16.23 15.53
CA GLN A 19 -16.09 -16.72 15.01
C GLN A 19 -16.81 -15.74 14.06
N ASN A 20 -16.18 -14.67 13.59
CA ASN A 20 -16.90 -13.66 12.81
C ASN A 20 -16.14 -13.12 11.59
N TYR A 21 -15.57 -14.00 10.78
CA TYR A 21 -15.49 -13.78 9.32
C TYR A 21 -16.79 -14.35 8.70
N GLN A 22 -17.94 -13.80 9.06
CA GLN A 22 -19.23 -14.18 8.47
C GLN A 22 -19.26 -13.70 7.00
N GLY A 23 -19.02 -14.61 6.06
CA GLY A 23 -19.31 -14.38 4.64
C GLY A 23 -18.34 -14.97 3.60
N MET A 24 -17.18 -15.52 4.00
CA MET A 24 -16.23 -16.13 3.04
C MET A 24 -16.24 -17.65 3.14
N SER A 25 -16.27 -18.31 1.98
CA SER A 25 -16.10 -19.76 1.87
C SER A 25 -14.68 -20.17 2.24
N GLU A 26 -14.49 -21.42 2.66
CA GLU A 26 -13.15 -22.02 2.83
C GLU A 26 -12.36 -22.00 1.51
N ALA A 27 -13.04 -22.06 0.36
CA ALA A 27 -12.44 -21.89 -0.96
C ALA A 27 -11.90 -20.46 -1.16
N ASP A 28 -12.65 -19.46 -0.72
CA ASP A 28 -12.24 -18.05 -0.81
C ASP A 28 -11.03 -17.78 0.10
N MET A 29 -11.02 -18.39 1.30
CA MET A 29 -9.90 -18.27 2.23
C MET A 29 -8.62 -18.92 1.69
N ARG A 30 -8.71 -20.09 1.05
CA ARG A 30 -7.57 -20.73 0.37
C ARG A 30 -7.07 -19.88 -0.80
N ASN A 31 -7.99 -19.33 -1.59
CA ASN A 31 -7.65 -18.46 -2.70
C ASN A 31 -6.92 -17.20 -2.22
N MET A 32 -7.40 -16.56 -1.15
CA MET A 32 -6.76 -15.41 -0.53
C MET A 32 -5.34 -15.73 -0.04
N MET A 33 -5.13 -16.88 0.61
CA MET A 33 -3.78 -17.31 1.03
C MET A 33 -2.83 -17.48 -0.15
N GLN A 34 -3.25 -18.15 -1.21
CA GLN A 34 -2.41 -18.33 -2.41
C GLN A 34 -2.07 -17.01 -3.10
N GLN A 35 -3.00 -16.05 -3.10
CA GLN A 35 -2.74 -14.72 -3.65
C GLN A 35 -1.79 -13.91 -2.75
N ALA A 36 -1.92 -14.03 -1.43
CA ALA A 36 -0.98 -13.40 -0.49
C ALA A 36 0.45 -13.94 -0.66
N GLU A 37 0.63 -15.25 -0.84
CA GLU A 37 1.95 -15.85 -1.13
C GLU A 37 2.55 -15.32 -2.43
N LYS A 38 1.75 -15.24 -3.50
CA LYS A 38 2.19 -14.66 -4.79
C LYS A 38 2.61 -13.21 -4.64
N MET A 39 1.88 -12.42 -3.85
CA MET A 39 2.24 -11.04 -3.56
C MET A 39 3.54 -10.95 -2.76
N GLN A 40 3.70 -11.77 -1.72
CA GLN A 40 4.91 -11.79 -0.92
C GLN A 40 6.13 -12.13 -1.77
N ALA A 41 5.99 -13.11 -2.68
CA ALA A 41 7.03 -13.44 -3.64
C ALA A 41 7.31 -12.30 -4.62
N CYS A 42 6.28 -11.58 -5.08
CA CYS A 42 6.43 -10.43 -5.97
C CYS A 42 7.19 -9.28 -5.29
N MET A 43 6.81 -8.95 -4.05
CA MET A 43 7.43 -7.88 -3.25
C MET A 43 8.87 -8.22 -2.86
N ALA A 44 9.20 -9.49 -2.63
CA ALA A 44 10.55 -9.93 -2.30
C ALA A 44 11.60 -9.62 -3.39
N GLY A 45 11.16 -9.40 -4.64
CA GLY A 45 12.02 -9.02 -5.76
C GLY A 45 12.19 -7.51 -5.97
N ILE A 46 11.65 -6.68 -5.06
CA ILE A 46 11.74 -5.22 -5.11
C ILE A 46 12.94 -4.76 -4.25
N ASP A 47 13.70 -3.82 -4.78
CA ASP A 47 14.80 -3.22 -4.03
C ASP A 47 14.25 -2.28 -2.96
N GLN A 48 14.37 -2.71 -1.70
CA GLN A 48 13.87 -1.95 -0.55
C GLN A 48 14.57 -0.59 -0.39
N SER A 49 15.86 -0.51 -0.74
CA SER A 49 16.64 0.74 -0.60
C SER A 49 16.25 1.79 -1.64
N GLU A 50 15.85 1.35 -2.84
CA GLU A 50 15.27 2.22 -3.86
C GLU A 50 13.89 2.74 -3.43
N LEU A 51 13.07 1.90 -2.79
CA LEU A 51 11.77 2.32 -2.26
C LEU A 51 11.93 3.39 -1.16
N GLU A 52 12.85 3.17 -0.21
CA GLU A 52 13.14 4.13 0.86
C GLU A 52 13.66 5.47 0.32
N ASN A 53 14.56 5.44 -0.68
CA ASN A 53 15.02 6.65 -1.34
C ASN A 53 13.87 7.38 -2.07
N PHE A 54 13.02 6.63 -2.78
CA PHE A 54 11.88 7.20 -3.47
C PHE A 54 10.88 7.82 -2.49
N GLU A 55 10.63 7.19 -1.34
CA GLU A 55 9.78 7.72 -0.28
C GLU A 55 10.32 9.06 0.26
N GLN A 56 11.62 9.13 0.58
CA GLN A 56 12.25 10.38 1.01
C GLN A 56 12.14 11.48 -0.06
N ARG A 57 12.35 11.12 -1.33
CA ARG A 57 12.22 12.05 -2.45
C ARG A 57 10.77 12.53 -2.62
N ALA A 58 9.79 11.67 -2.41
CA ALA A 58 8.37 11.99 -2.45
C ALA A 58 8.01 13.02 -1.37
N TYR A 59 8.49 12.84 -0.13
CA TYR A 59 8.29 13.83 0.94
C TYR A 59 8.90 15.20 0.62
N GLN A 60 10.11 15.21 0.07
CA GLN A 60 10.75 16.46 -0.35
C GLN A 60 9.98 17.16 -1.48
N MET A 61 9.49 16.38 -2.45
CA MET A 61 8.65 16.88 -3.54
C MET A 61 7.36 17.48 -2.99
N GLN A 62 6.67 16.77 -2.10
CA GLN A 62 5.43 17.25 -1.47
C GLN A 62 5.66 18.59 -0.78
N ALA A 63 6.65 18.69 0.11
CA ALA A 63 6.96 19.93 0.82
C ALA A 63 7.31 21.09 -0.13
N LYS A 64 8.03 20.80 -1.22
CA LYS A 64 8.38 21.79 -2.24
C LYS A 64 7.14 22.27 -2.99
N VAL A 65 6.27 21.35 -3.42
CA VAL A 65 5.02 21.66 -4.11
C VAL A 65 4.11 22.49 -3.21
N GLU A 66 3.92 22.09 -1.95
CA GLU A 66 3.14 22.85 -0.96
C GLU A 66 3.67 24.27 -0.79
N GLY A 67 5.01 24.42 -0.66
CA GLY A 67 5.64 25.75 -0.56
C GLY A 67 5.46 26.61 -1.82
N LEU A 68 5.51 26.00 -3.01
CA LEU A 68 5.25 26.69 -4.28
C LEU A 68 3.79 27.13 -4.39
N CYS A 69 2.85 26.26 -4.03
CA CYS A 69 1.41 26.56 -4.01
C CYS A 69 1.10 27.69 -3.00
N ALA A 70 1.63 27.62 -1.78
CA ALA A 70 1.46 28.66 -0.75
C ALA A 70 2.03 30.02 -1.17
N SER A 71 3.06 30.01 -2.04
CA SER A 71 3.67 31.22 -2.60
C SER A 71 2.98 31.73 -3.88
N GLY A 72 1.86 31.12 -4.29
CA GLY A 72 1.14 31.46 -5.53
C GLY A 72 1.83 31.01 -6.82
N LYS A 73 2.91 30.23 -6.74
CA LYS A 73 3.72 29.76 -7.88
C LYS A 73 3.13 28.47 -8.49
N ARG A 74 1.88 28.53 -8.95
CA ARG A 74 1.12 27.36 -9.43
C ARG A 74 1.81 26.63 -10.59
N ASP A 75 2.32 27.36 -11.59
CA ASP A 75 3.01 26.75 -12.75
C ASP A 75 4.28 26.00 -12.35
N ALA A 76 5.04 26.56 -11.40
CA ALA A 76 6.25 25.91 -10.89
C ALA A 76 5.90 24.65 -10.09
N ALA A 77 4.81 24.68 -9.30
CA ALA A 77 4.32 23.51 -8.59
C ALA A 77 3.89 22.40 -9.58
N GLN A 78 3.15 22.77 -10.63
CA GLN A 78 2.75 21.85 -11.68
C GLN A 78 3.95 21.21 -12.39
N GLN A 79 4.96 22.00 -12.74
CA GLN A 79 6.18 21.50 -13.36
C GLN A 79 6.94 20.53 -12.45
N GLU A 80 7.02 20.81 -11.15
CA GLU A 80 7.66 19.91 -10.19
C GLU A 80 6.95 18.55 -10.13
N GLY A 81 5.62 18.53 -10.05
CA GLY A 81 4.91 17.26 -10.01
C GLY A 81 4.91 16.50 -11.34
N ILE A 82 4.92 17.20 -12.49
CA ILE A 82 5.15 16.52 -13.78
C ILE A 82 6.55 15.88 -13.82
N ALA A 83 7.58 16.57 -13.33
CA ALA A 83 8.93 16.01 -13.25
C ALA A 83 8.97 14.78 -12.35
N PHE A 84 8.32 14.84 -11.18
CA PHE A 84 8.22 13.71 -10.26
C PHE A 84 7.42 12.53 -10.85
N ALA A 85 6.34 12.78 -11.58
CA ALA A 85 5.60 11.73 -12.28
C ALA A 85 6.45 11.03 -13.36
N ARG A 86 7.34 11.76 -14.04
CA ARG A 86 8.31 11.17 -14.97
C ARG A 86 9.35 10.32 -14.24
N GLU A 87 9.86 10.81 -13.10
CA GLU A 87 10.77 10.06 -12.24
C GLU A 87 10.13 8.72 -11.81
N MET A 88 8.91 8.79 -11.26
CA MET A 88 8.13 7.62 -10.87
C MET A 88 7.92 6.63 -12.02
N SER A 89 7.57 7.10 -13.22
CA SER A 89 7.33 6.24 -14.39
C SER A 89 8.61 5.67 -15.00
N SER A 90 9.79 6.17 -14.63
CA SER A 90 11.09 5.63 -15.04
C SER A 90 11.74 4.72 -13.99
N ASN A 91 11.27 4.74 -12.74
CA ASN A 91 11.80 3.88 -11.67
C ASN A 91 11.27 2.44 -11.78
N GLU A 92 12.19 1.48 -11.93
CA GLU A 92 11.86 0.05 -12.09
C GLU A 92 11.28 -0.60 -10.82
N SER A 93 11.75 -0.19 -9.63
CA SER A 93 11.21 -0.69 -8.35
C SER A 93 9.77 -0.26 -8.16
N ILE A 94 9.42 0.97 -8.55
CA ILE A 94 8.04 1.46 -8.52
C ILE A 94 7.16 0.74 -9.55
N LYS A 95 7.65 0.49 -10.77
CA LYS A 95 6.90 -0.31 -11.77
C LYS A 95 6.62 -1.73 -11.27
N LYS A 96 7.59 -2.37 -10.63
CA LYS A 96 7.42 -3.69 -10.04
C LYS A 96 6.39 -3.64 -8.92
N MET A 97 6.47 -2.64 -8.04
CA MET A 97 5.48 -2.43 -6.97
C MET A 97 4.05 -2.28 -7.53
N GLN A 98 3.87 -1.45 -8.56
CA GLN A 98 2.58 -1.30 -9.26
C GLN A 98 2.09 -2.60 -9.89
N THR A 99 3.01 -3.41 -10.41
CA THR A 99 2.68 -4.72 -10.98
C THR A 99 2.25 -5.69 -9.89
N CYS A 100 2.94 -5.72 -8.75
CA CYS A 100 2.56 -6.53 -7.61
C CYS A 100 1.20 -6.12 -7.04
N SER A 101 0.90 -4.82 -6.99
CA SER A 101 -0.39 -4.33 -6.48
C SER A 101 -1.56 -4.65 -7.41
N LYS A 102 -1.35 -4.68 -8.73
CA LYS A 102 -2.38 -5.12 -9.69
C LYS A 102 -2.80 -6.58 -9.49
N MET A 103 -1.92 -7.43 -8.96
CA MET A 103 -2.29 -8.80 -8.61
C MET A 103 -3.32 -8.88 -7.47
N MET A 104 -3.54 -7.79 -6.74
CA MET A 104 -4.58 -7.68 -5.71
C MET A 104 -5.91 -7.13 -6.23
N GLU A 105 -5.97 -6.63 -7.47
CA GLU A 105 -7.21 -6.17 -8.07
C GLU A 105 -8.20 -7.34 -8.16
N GLY A 106 -9.28 -7.27 -7.37
CA GLY A 106 -10.30 -8.32 -7.29
C GLY A 106 -10.23 -9.21 -6.03
N VAL A 107 -9.24 -9.04 -5.14
CA VAL A 107 -9.16 -9.82 -3.88
C VAL A 107 -10.11 -9.29 -2.81
N MET A 108 -10.39 -7.98 -2.82
CA MET A 108 -11.45 -7.38 -2.00
C MET A 108 -12.27 -6.39 -2.83
N PRO A 109 -13.53 -6.71 -3.18
CA PRO A 109 -14.43 -5.73 -3.77
C PRO A 109 -14.68 -4.61 -2.74
N GLY A 110 -14.28 -3.37 -3.09
CA GLY A 110 -14.54 -2.18 -2.28
C GLY A 110 -13.36 -1.64 -1.46
N MET A 111 -12.18 -2.27 -1.49
CA MET A 111 -10.97 -1.62 -0.98
C MET A 111 -10.40 -0.71 -2.06
N PRO A 112 -10.22 0.61 -1.82
CA PRO A 112 -9.54 1.47 -2.79
C PRO A 112 -8.16 0.89 -3.01
N ALA A 113 -7.79 0.66 -4.27
CA ALA A 113 -6.46 0.18 -4.59
C ALA A 113 -5.46 1.22 -4.10
N MET A 114 -4.78 0.93 -3.00
CA MET A 114 -3.88 1.85 -2.31
C MET A 114 -2.71 2.34 -3.18
N LEU A 115 -2.51 1.72 -4.34
CA LEU A 115 -1.43 1.96 -5.29
C LEU A 115 -1.92 2.18 -6.73
N GLN A 116 -3.23 2.31 -6.96
CA GLN A 116 -3.68 2.81 -8.26
C GLN A 116 -3.18 4.26 -8.37
N ALA A 117 -2.25 4.48 -9.29
CA ALA A 117 -2.02 5.83 -9.80
C ALA A 117 -3.40 6.42 -10.12
N PRO A 118 -3.72 7.65 -9.69
CA PRO A 118 -5.02 8.24 -9.94
C PRO A 118 -5.36 8.02 -11.40
N SER A 119 -6.43 7.27 -11.64
CA SER A 119 -6.97 7.06 -12.98
C SER A 119 -7.14 8.44 -13.59
N SER A 120 -6.69 8.58 -14.84
CA SER A 120 -6.73 9.80 -15.64
C SER A 120 -8.17 10.23 -16.01
N GLU A 121 -9.10 10.18 -15.05
CA GLU A 121 -10.53 10.49 -15.21
C GLU A 121 -10.97 11.60 -14.24
N GLY A 122 -10.05 12.51 -13.93
CA GLY A 122 -10.27 13.73 -13.17
C GLY A 122 -9.48 14.89 -13.77
N ASP A 123 -9.76 15.21 -15.03
CA ASP A 123 -8.97 16.06 -15.93
C ASP A 123 -8.92 17.56 -15.58
N ASN A 124 -9.00 17.93 -14.30
CA ASN A 124 -8.93 19.33 -13.84
C ASN A 124 -8.40 19.51 -12.40
N GLN A 125 -7.86 18.47 -11.75
CA GLN A 125 -7.24 18.67 -10.45
C GLN A 125 -5.82 19.22 -10.63
N HIS A 126 -5.66 20.52 -10.46
CA HIS A 126 -4.34 21.14 -10.43
C HIS A 126 -3.61 20.71 -9.16
N ILE A 127 -2.28 20.65 -9.22
CA ILE A 127 -1.44 20.21 -8.09
C ILE A 127 -1.64 21.01 -6.79
N CYS A 128 -2.19 22.21 -6.88
CA CYS A 128 -2.47 23.09 -5.76
C CYS A 128 -3.95 23.08 -5.30
N ASP A 129 -4.82 22.26 -5.92
CA ASP A 129 -6.29 22.27 -5.74
C ASP A 129 -6.84 20.97 -5.11
#